data_AF-A0A5B8INE2-F1
#
_entry.id   AF-A0A5B8INE2-F1
#
_cell.length_a   1.000
_cell.length_b   1.000
_cell.length_c   1.000
_cell.angle_alpha   90.00
_cell.angle_beta   90.00
_cell.angle_gamma   90.00
#
_symmetry.space_group_name_H-M   'P 1'
#
loop_
_entity.id
_entity.type
_entity.pdbx_description
1 polymer ?
#
loop_
_entity_poly.entity_id
_entity_poly.type
_entity_poly.pdbx_seq_one_letter_code
_entity_poly.pdbx_strand_id
1 'polypeptide(L)'
;MSAAVQQQPAQDFPFAIGYGTNGWADHPLPVAVRLLAEQGYTAVALTLGHPHLDPFAPDVQNQVAEIRSLLGKHQMRVVIETGTRFLLDARHKHRPALVEEHAEVRLEFLRRAIDIAAALDAECVSFFSGILPEGTSAQLGWQRLIARVGQLVEYAASNGVLLSIEPEPGMLVETVADALRLRTEVGNPQGLRVTVDIGHCVVVEPHGVEAALRQAGELLANVQLDDMMAHAHEHLPFGQGIVDLSAALNTLADMDYRGIAAVELPRHSWDAPALALDSMAALREAWAASEAQRTIEAWLRECISAVAENASGLPRIFASAGRRVGRAPNSPQADPAGVLYGTADDTARARLIRELSRIQEPGPFALEIRDLYYRGDSAERRGVLRGINLLAQSMPELDGRIIATGLELTSDALRTNETSLVAAAVGPFAASHLDQHAWRHAVLKLIFMGVSLSAVSDLSIRADAELARMAEDFAAERRAAHRPVPTDVGLLQDLASHTSRP
;
A
#
# COMPACT_ATOMS: atom_id res chain seq x y z
N MET A 1 20.49 -11.45 43.85
CA MET A 1 20.09 -12.15 42.61
C MET A 1 19.03 -11.29 41.96
N SER A 2 19.42 -10.46 41.00
CA SER A 2 18.53 -9.52 40.30
C SER A 2 17.84 -10.28 39.19
N ALA A 3 16.52 -10.38 39.25
CA ALA A 3 15.71 -10.89 38.15
C ALA A 3 15.91 -9.98 36.95
N ALA A 4 16.47 -10.52 35.87
CA ALA A 4 16.49 -9.87 34.58
C ALA A 4 15.04 -9.76 34.11
N VAL A 5 14.51 -8.55 34.11
CA VAL A 5 13.31 -8.21 33.34
C VAL A 5 13.68 -8.43 31.88
N GLN A 6 13.25 -9.56 31.31
CA GLN A 6 13.23 -9.71 29.86
C GLN A 6 12.33 -8.61 29.32
N GLN A 7 12.94 -7.62 28.68
CA GLN A 7 12.23 -6.65 27.86
C GLN A 7 11.48 -7.44 26.78
N GLN A 8 10.15 -7.39 26.81
CA GLN A 8 9.35 -7.80 25.66
C GLN A 8 9.83 -6.98 24.45
N PRO A 9 10.13 -7.59 23.29
CA PRO A 9 10.35 -6.81 22.08
C PRO A 9 9.11 -5.96 21.83
N ALA A 10 9.30 -4.68 21.53
CA ALA A 10 8.23 -3.75 21.22
C ALA A 10 7.32 -4.37 20.13
N GLN A 11 6.01 -4.34 20.32
CA GLN A 11 5.08 -4.77 19.27
C GLN A 11 5.23 -3.81 18.08
N ASP A 12 5.77 -4.32 16.97
CA ASP A 12 6.05 -3.53 15.77
C ASP A 12 4.76 -3.15 15.01
N PHE A 13 3.62 -3.81 15.21
CA PHE A 13 2.39 -3.59 14.42
C PHE A 13 1.15 -3.37 15.31
N PRO A 14 0.16 -2.55 14.87
CA PRO A 14 -1.08 -2.33 15.62
C PRO A 14 -2.08 -3.50 15.50
N PHE A 15 -1.87 -4.41 14.55
CA PHE A 15 -2.63 -5.65 14.33
C PHE A 15 -1.73 -6.87 14.55
N ALA A 16 -2.32 -8.06 14.66
CA ALA A 16 -1.55 -9.28 14.84
C ALA A 16 -0.97 -9.77 13.51
N ILE A 17 0.34 -10.02 13.47
CA ILE A 17 0.99 -10.65 12.31
C ILE A 17 0.90 -12.17 12.46
N GLY A 18 0.35 -12.82 11.44
CA GLY A 18 0.21 -14.27 11.39
C GLY A 18 0.90 -14.91 10.19
N TYR A 19 0.83 -16.24 10.13
CA TYR A 19 1.27 -17.03 8.98
C TYR A 19 0.29 -18.17 8.74
N GLY A 20 -0.04 -18.41 7.48
CA GLY A 20 -0.92 -19.47 7.01
C GLY A 20 -0.28 -20.84 7.17
N THR A 21 -0.94 -21.75 7.87
CA THR A 21 -0.40 -23.10 8.08
C THR A 21 -0.38 -23.91 6.78
N ASN A 22 -1.11 -23.50 5.73
CA ASN A 22 -0.97 -24.03 4.37
C ASN A 22 0.45 -23.88 3.79
N GLY A 23 1.24 -22.90 4.24
CA GLY A 23 2.64 -22.73 3.90
C GLY A 23 3.60 -23.54 4.78
N TRP A 24 3.09 -24.36 5.70
CA TRP A 24 3.84 -25.21 6.63
C TRP A 24 3.41 -26.68 6.55
N ALA A 25 2.91 -27.13 5.41
CA ALA A 25 2.35 -28.47 5.23
C ALA A 25 3.38 -29.61 5.34
N ASP A 26 4.68 -29.31 5.28
CA ASP A 26 5.74 -30.31 5.48
C ASP A 26 6.16 -30.45 6.97
N HIS A 27 5.52 -29.69 7.88
CA HIS A 27 5.83 -29.68 9.31
C HIS A 27 4.61 -30.05 10.16
N PRO A 28 4.81 -30.83 11.26
CA PRO A 28 3.75 -31.02 12.26
C PRO A 28 3.33 -29.67 12.88
N LEU A 29 2.04 -29.49 13.13
CA LEU A 29 1.49 -28.22 13.63
C LEU A 29 2.20 -27.71 14.91
N PRO A 30 2.52 -28.55 15.92
CA PRO A 30 3.25 -28.08 17.11
C PRO A 30 4.65 -27.53 16.82
N VAL A 31 5.31 -28.01 15.75
CA VAL A 31 6.61 -27.51 15.32
C VAL A 31 6.45 -26.18 14.60
N ALA A 32 5.51 -26.09 13.66
CA ALA A 32 5.23 -24.86 12.92
C ALA A 32 4.87 -23.70 13.85
N VAL A 33 3.90 -23.90 14.76
CA VAL A 33 3.46 -22.88 15.73
C VAL A 33 4.61 -22.40 16.61
N ARG A 34 5.45 -23.31 17.11
CA ARG A 34 6.59 -22.96 17.95
C ARG A 34 7.60 -22.09 17.18
N LEU A 35 7.96 -22.49 15.96
CA LEU A 35 8.93 -21.76 15.14
C LEU A 35 8.39 -20.38 14.74
N LEU A 36 7.13 -20.29 14.35
CA LEU A 36 6.48 -19.01 14.07
C LEU A 36 6.51 -18.08 15.30
N ALA A 37 6.20 -18.59 16.49
CA ALA A 37 6.29 -17.80 17.73
C ALA A 37 7.72 -17.33 18.03
N GLU A 38 8.73 -18.18 17.82
CA GLU A 38 10.16 -17.82 17.99
C GLU A 38 10.59 -16.71 17.01
N GLN A 39 9.97 -16.64 15.83
CA GLN A 39 10.24 -15.62 14.81
C GLN A 39 9.45 -14.32 15.01
N GLY A 40 8.58 -14.27 16.02
CA GLY A 40 7.82 -13.07 16.40
C GLY A 40 6.41 -12.98 15.81
N TYR A 41 5.91 -14.04 15.18
CA TYR A 41 4.49 -14.11 14.79
C TYR A 41 3.61 -14.23 16.04
N THR A 42 2.49 -13.53 16.06
CA THR A 42 1.53 -13.50 17.18
C THR A 42 0.18 -14.11 16.81
N ALA A 43 0.06 -14.63 15.60
CA ALA A 43 -1.15 -15.30 15.12
C ALA A 43 -0.81 -16.44 14.14
N VAL A 44 -1.80 -17.29 13.89
CA VAL A 44 -1.78 -18.29 12.81
C VAL A 44 -3.08 -18.22 12.03
N ALA A 45 -2.99 -18.38 10.71
CA ALA A 45 -4.16 -18.69 9.88
C ALA A 45 -4.21 -20.21 9.70
N LEU A 46 -4.99 -20.87 10.56
CA LEU A 46 -5.04 -22.33 10.66
C LEU A 46 -5.89 -22.88 9.53
N THR A 47 -5.24 -23.48 8.54
CA THR A 47 -5.90 -24.14 7.42
C THR A 47 -6.39 -25.53 7.83
N LEU A 48 -7.71 -25.72 7.87
CA LEU A 48 -8.31 -27.00 8.25
C LEU A 48 -8.17 -28.03 7.15
N GLY A 49 -7.65 -29.20 7.50
CA GLY A 49 -7.39 -30.32 6.61
C GLY A 49 -5.95 -30.81 6.79
N HIS A 50 -5.34 -31.21 5.69
CA HIS A 50 -4.02 -31.86 5.70
C HIS A 50 -2.89 -30.83 5.76
N PRO A 51 -1.82 -31.09 6.55
CA PRO A 51 -1.63 -32.23 7.45
C PRO A 51 -2.11 -31.96 8.89
N HIS A 52 -2.64 -30.77 9.17
CA HIS A 52 -2.68 -30.22 10.53
C HIS A 52 -3.90 -30.57 11.36
N LEU A 53 -5.11 -30.49 10.80
CA LEU A 53 -6.36 -30.77 11.53
C LEU A 53 -7.44 -31.20 10.56
N ASP A 54 -7.70 -32.51 10.48
CA ASP A 54 -8.84 -33.02 9.71
C ASP A 54 -10.15 -32.76 10.47
N PRO A 55 -11.05 -31.90 9.96
CA PRO A 55 -12.32 -31.57 10.63
C PRO A 55 -13.28 -32.76 10.73
N PHE A 56 -13.06 -33.84 9.97
CA PHE A 56 -13.87 -35.04 9.97
C PHE A 56 -13.29 -36.17 10.84
N ALA A 57 -12.11 -35.97 11.44
CA ALA A 57 -11.48 -36.97 12.28
C ALA A 57 -12.37 -37.34 13.49
N PRO A 58 -12.48 -38.63 13.86
CA PRO A 58 -13.29 -39.06 15.01
C PRO A 58 -12.87 -38.42 16.34
N ASP A 59 -11.60 -38.06 16.47
CA ASP A 59 -10.97 -37.47 17.65
C ASP A 59 -10.72 -35.95 17.52
N VAL A 60 -11.35 -35.28 16.54
CA VAL A 60 -11.17 -33.84 16.26
C VAL A 60 -11.31 -32.96 17.51
N GLN A 61 -12.23 -33.29 18.42
CA GLN A 61 -12.44 -32.52 19.67
C GLN A 61 -11.22 -32.55 20.59
N ASN A 62 -10.51 -33.68 20.66
CA ASN A 62 -9.27 -33.79 21.44
C ASN A 62 -8.15 -33.00 20.77
N GLN A 63 -8.02 -33.12 19.43
CA GLN A 63 -7.01 -32.37 18.67
C GLN A 63 -7.22 -30.85 18.79
N VAL A 64 -8.48 -30.38 18.74
CA VAL A 64 -8.83 -28.97 18.96
C VAL A 64 -8.45 -28.49 20.36
N ALA A 65 -8.66 -29.31 21.40
CA ALA A 65 -8.24 -28.97 22.76
C ALA A 65 -6.71 -28.87 22.88
N GLU A 66 -5.96 -29.76 22.21
CA GLU A 66 -4.50 -29.70 22.15
C GLU A 66 -4.01 -28.45 21.41
N ILE A 67 -4.64 -28.11 20.28
CA ILE A 67 -4.35 -26.89 19.52
C ILE A 67 -4.63 -25.65 20.36
N ARG A 68 -5.76 -25.59 21.06
CA ARG A 68 -6.08 -24.49 21.98
C ARG A 68 -5.00 -24.30 23.05
N SER A 69 -4.54 -25.40 23.64
CA SER A 69 -3.45 -25.38 24.64
C SER A 69 -2.13 -24.88 24.04
N LEU A 70 -1.80 -25.35 22.83
CA LEU A 70 -0.60 -24.95 22.09
C LEU A 70 -0.62 -23.45 21.74
N LEU A 71 -1.71 -22.95 21.17
CA LEU A 71 -1.87 -21.53 20.83
C LEU A 71 -1.83 -20.65 22.10
N GLY A 72 -2.52 -21.07 23.16
CA GLY A 72 -2.49 -20.37 24.45
C GLY A 72 -1.10 -20.30 25.07
N LYS A 73 -0.32 -21.39 24.99
CA LYS A 73 1.08 -21.43 25.45
C LYS A 73 1.96 -20.40 24.74
N HIS A 74 1.72 -20.19 23.45
CA HIS A 74 2.47 -19.24 22.62
C HIS A 74 1.78 -17.87 22.50
N GLN A 75 0.67 -17.65 23.20
CA GLN A 75 -0.14 -16.42 23.15
C GLN A 75 -0.55 -16.02 21.72
N MET A 76 -0.84 -17.03 20.87
CA MET A 76 -1.20 -16.81 19.47
C MET A 76 -2.70 -16.66 19.30
N ARG A 77 -3.10 -15.64 18.53
CA ARG A 77 -4.46 -15.48 17.98
C ARG A 77 -4.63 -16.41 16.77
N VAL A 78 -5.88 -16.67 16.36
CA VAL A 78 -6.14 -17.60 15.24
C VAL A 78 -7.32 -17.14 14.37
N VAL A 79 -7.14 -17.29 13.05
CA VAL A 79 -8.25 -17.37 12.08
C VAL A 79 -8.32 -18.79 11.54
N ILE A 80 -9.51 -19.21 11.13
CA ILE A 80 -9.72 -20.51 10.50
C ILE A 80 -9.82 -20.34 8.99
N GLU A 81 -8.97 -21.04 8.25
CA GLU A 81 -8.95 -21.06 6.79
C GLU A 81 -9.53 -22.37 6.23
N THR A 82 -10.30 -22.28 5.15
CA THR A 82 -11.05 -23.41 4.59
C THR A 82 -10.62 -23.81 3.16
N GLY A 83 -9.43 -23.36 2.75
CA GLY A 83 -8.80 -23.57 1.44
C GLY A 83 -7.94 -24.82 1.27
N THR A 84 -8.11 -25.87 2.07
CA THR A 84 -7.34 -27.11 1.86
C THR A 84 -7.66 -27.76 0.52
N ARG A 85 -6.60 -28.06 -0.23
CA ARG A 85 -6.68 -28.77 -1.51
C ARG A 85 -7.04 -30.23 -1.28
N PHE A 86 -7.96 -30.73 -2.11
CA PHE A 86 -8.37 -32.14 -2.15
C PHE A 86 -9.00 -32.72 -0.88
N LEU A 87 -9.37 -31.88 0.10
CA LEU A 87 -9.96 -32.33 1.36
C LEU A 87 -11.31 -33.02 1.17
N LEU A 88 -12.19 -32.42 0.36
CA LEU A 88 -13.55 -32.93 0.14
C LEU A 88 -13.67 -33.81 -1.12
N ASP A 89 -12.74 -33.65 -2.07
CA ASP A 89 -12.62 -34.47 -3.28
C ASP A 89 -11.14 -34.72 -3.59
N ALA A 90 -10.73 -35.99 -3.52
CA ALA A 90 -9.35 -36.40 -3.76
C ALA A 90 -8.83 -36.13 -5.18
N ARG A 91 -9.71 -35.86 -6.16
CA ARG A 91 -9.36 -35.62 -7.57
C ARG A 91 -9.45 -34.16 -7.97
N HIS A 92 -10.32 -33.39 -7.34
CA HIS A 92 -10.64 -32.02 -7.76
C HIS A 92 -10.35 -31.04 -6.63
N LYS A 93 -9.38 -30.15 -6.86
CA LYS A 93 -9.01 -29.09 -5.91
C LYS A 93 -10.24 -28.27 -5.52
N HIS A 94 -10.44 -28.07 -4.21
CA HIS A 94 -11.47 -27.24 -3.59
C HIS A 94 -12.94 -27.65 -3.87
N ARG A 95 -13.20 -28.76 -4.57
CA ARG A 95 -14.56 -29.19 -4.88
C ARG A 95 -15.10 -30.18 -3.82
N PRO A 96 -16.43 -30.20 -3.59
CA PRO A 96 -17.42 -29.27 -4.13
C PRO A 96 -17.33 -27.87 -3.50
N ALA A 97 -17.70 -26.83 -4.25
CA ALA A 97 -17.79 -25.46 -3.77
C ALA A 97 -19.23 -24.96 -3.54
N LEU A 98 -19.39 -23.78 -2.91
CA LEU A 98 -20.70 -23.23 -2.54
C LEU A 98 -21.60 -22.85 -3.74
N VAL A 99 -21.05 -22.80 -4.95
CA VAL A 99 -21.79 -22.51 -6.19
C VAL A 99 -22.24 -23.77 -6.95
N GLU A 100 -21.75 -24.95 -6.54
CA GLU A 100 -22.04 -26.22 -7.24
C GLU A 100 -23.40 -26.80 -6.86
N GLU A 101 -23.96 -27.70 -7.65
CA GLU A 101 -25.29 -28.26 -7.35
C GLU A 101 -25.30 -29.08 -6.05
N HIS A 102 -24.32 -29.98 -5.91
CA HIS A 102 -24.18 -30.88 -4.77
C HIS A 102 -23.06 -30.40 -3.83
N ALA A 103 -23.41 -29.45 -2.95
CA ALA A 103 -22.47 -28.81 -2.02
C ALA A 103 -22.70 -29.22 -0.55
N GLU A 104 -23.40 -30.33 -0.31
CA GLU A 104 -23.81 -30.77 1.03
C GLU A 104 -22.61 -31.01 1.95
N VAL A 105 -21.58 -31.71 1.45
CA VAL A 105 -20.33 -31.96 2.20
C VAL A 105 -19.52 -30.68 2.43
N ARG A 106 -19.61 -29.69 1.52
CA ARG A 106 -19.01 -28.36 1.71
C ARG A 106 -19.71 -27.59 2.82
N LEU A 107 -21.03 -27.64 2.88
CA LEU A 107 -21.80 -27.05 3.97
C LEU A 107 -21.50 -27.74 5.31
N GLU A 108 -21.39 -29.08 5.33
CA GLU A 108 -20.97 -29.80 6.53
C GLU A 108 -19.56 -29.37 6.97
N PHE A 109 -18.61 -29.29 6.06
CA PHE A 109 -17.25 -28.83 6.35
C PHE A 109 -17.26 -27.42 6.97
N LEU A 110 -17.99 -26.47 6.37
CA LEU A 110 -18.05 -25.11 6.90
C LEU A 110 -18.75 -25.02 8.27
N ARG A 111 -19.76 -25.86 8.55
CA ARG A 111 -20.34 -25.97 9.90
C ARG A 111 -19.33 -26.50 10.92
N ARG A 112 -18.56 -27.54 10.56
CA ARG A 112 -17.48 -28.04 11.41
C ARG A 112 -16.39 -26.99 11.62
N ALA A 113 -16.06 -26.22 10.60
CA ALA A 113 -15.11 -25.11 10.71
C ALA A 113 -15.61 -24.03 11.70
N ILE A 114 -16.91 -23.74 11.70
CA ILE A 114 -17.55 -22.85 12.69
C ILE A 114 -17.46 -23.44 14.10
N ASP A 115 -17.75 -24.72 14.28
CA ASP A 115 -17.65 -25.38 15.60
C ASP A 115 -16.21 -25.36 16.13
N ILE A 116 -15.23 -25.61 15.25
CA ILE A 116 -13.80 -25.55 15.56
C ILE A 116 -13.37 -24.12 15.90
N ALA A 117 -13.80 -23.12 15.12
CA ALA A 117 -13.54 -21.71 15.39
C ALA A 117 -14.06 -21.29 16.77
N ALA A 118 -15.29 -21.69 17.13
CA ALA A 118 -15.85 -21.42 18.45
C ALA A 118 -15.03 -22.06 19.58
N ALA A 119 -14.57 -23.30 19.38
CA ALA A 119 -13.77 -24.01 20.38
C ALA A 119 -12.35 -23.42 20.57
N LEU A 120 -11.80 -22.82 19.50
CA LEU A 120 -10.48 -22.18 19.50
C LEU A 120 -10.52 -20.68 19.83
N ASP A 121 -11.70 -20.09 20.00
CA ASP A 121 -11.89 -18.64 20.13
C ASP A 121 -11.27 -17.87 18.95
N ALA A 122 -11.50 -18.39 17.74
CA ALA A 122 -10.96 -17.83 16.50
C ALA A 122 -11.71 -16.55 16.09
N GLU A 123 -10.99 -15.59 15.49
CA GLU A 123 -11.56 -14.30 15.12
C GLU A 123 -12.61 -14.40 14.00
N CYS A 124 -12.38 -15.30 13.06
CA CYS A 124 -13.34 -15.63 12.03
C CYS A 124 -13.02 -16.98 11.35
N VAL A 125 -14.00 -17.48 10.60
CA VAL A 125 -13.80 -18.50 9.55
C VAL A 125 -13.76 -17.80 8.20
N SER A 126 -12.61 -17.85 7.54
CA SER A 126 -12.42 -17.39 6.15
C SER A 126 -12.83 -18.49 5.17
N PHE A 127 -13.61 -18.10 4.15
CA PHE A 127 -14.14 -19.01 3.13
C PHE A 127 -14.36 -18.29 1.80
N PHE A 128 -14.55 -19.05 0.72
CA PHE A 128 -14.72 -18.54 -0.64
C PHE A 128 -15.96 -19.10 -1.33
N SER A 129 -16.40 -18.44 -2.42
CA SER A 129 -17.59 -18.86 -3.17
C SER A 129 -17.35 -20.11 -4.02
N GLY A 130 -16.16 -20.22 -4.61
CA GLY A 130 -15.79 -21.21 -5.60
C GLY A 130 -15.94 -20.76 -7.04
N ILE A 131 -15.31 -21.51 -7.93
CA ILE A 131 -15.38 -21.36 -9.39
C ILE A 131 -16.73 -21.91 -9.87
N LEU A 132 -17.41 -21.15 -10.73
CA LEU A 132 -18.67 -21.55 -11.32
C LEU A 132 -18.48 -22.79 -12.22
N PRO A 133 -19.24 -23.88 -12.03
CA PRO A 133 -19.14 -25.04 -12.91
C PRO A 133 -19.50 -24.71 -14.36
N GLU A 134 -18.85 -25.40 -15.29
CA GLU A 134 -19.19 -25.31 -16.70
C GLU A 134 -20.69 -25.59 -16.92
N GLY A 135 -21.33 -24.77 -17.76
CA GLY A 135 -22.77 -24.86 -18.03
C GLY A 135 -23.69 -24.28 -16.94
N THR A 136 -23.15 -23.85 -15.79
CA THR A 136 -23.94 -23.12 -14.78
C THR A 136 -23.92 -21.62 -15.08
N SER A 137 -25.08 -20.96 -15.05
CA SER A 137 -25.14 -19.50 -15.22
C SER A 137 -24.73 -18.77 -13.94
N ALA A 138 -24.14 -17.57 -14.07
CA ALA A 138 -23.77 -16.75 -12.92
C ALA A 138 -24.98 -16.46 -12.01
N GLN A 139 -26.16 -16.24 -12.61
CA GLN A 139 -27.42 -16.05 -11.87
C GLN A 139 -27.76 -17.24 -10.97
N LEU A 140 -27.65 -18.47 -11.49
CA LEU A 140 -27.94 -19.68 -10.72
C LEU A 140 -26.90 -19.93 -9.64
N GLY A 141 -25.61 -19.73 -9.96
CA GLY A 141 -24.52 -19.81 -8.98
C GLY A 141 -24.73 -18.82 -7.83
N TRP A 142 -25.15 -17.59 -8.16
CA TRP A 142 -25.39 -16.52 -7.18
C TRP A 142 -26.59 -16.84 -6.27
N GLN A 143 -27.69 -17.35 -6.85
CA GLN A 143 -28.86 -17.82 -6.08
C GLN A 143 -28.48 -18.93 -5.08
N ARG A 144 -27.67 -19.91 -5.52
CA ARG A 144 -27.17 -20.97 -4.64
C ARG A 144 -26.30 -20.40 -3.52
N LEU A 145 -25.42 -19.47 -3.85
CA LEU A 145 -24.51 -18.84 -2.89
C LEU A 145 -25.26 -18.08 -1.80
N ILE A 146 -26.22 -17.22 -2.15
CA ILE A 146 -27.04 -16.47 -1.17
C ILE A 146 -27.74 -17.41 -0.21
N ALA A 147 -28.45 -18.42 -0.73
CA ALA A 147 -29.22 -19.35 0.08
C ALA A 147 -28.35 -20.13 1.08
N ARG A 148 -27.13 -20.48 0.67
CA ARG A 148 -26.18 -21.27 1.46
C ARG A 148 -25.42 -20.43 2.48
N VAL A 149 -24.96 -19.25 2.08
CA VAL A 149 -24.31 -18.30 2.98
C VAL A 149 -25.29 -17.83 4.05
N GLY A 150 -26.56 -17.60 3.70
CA GLY A 150 -27.60 -17.30 4.69
C GLY A 150 -27.73 -18.36 5.80
N GLN A 151 -27.74 -19.65 5.42
CA GLN A 151 -27.77 -20.76 6.40
C GLN A 151 -26.51 -20.80 7.27
N LEU A 152 -25.34 -20.58 6.67
CA LEU A 152 -24.06 -20.60 7.41
C LEU A 152 -23.95 -19.41 8.37
N VAL A 153 -24.39 -18.22 7.97
CA VAL A 153 -24.40 -17.04 8.82
C VAL A 153 -25.32 -17.23 10.03
N GLU A 154 -26.50 -17.81 9.85
CA GLU A 154 -27.41 -18.13 10.96
C GLU A 154 -26.76 -19.11 11.95
N TYR A 155 -26.12 -20.16 11.44
CA TYR A 155 -25.41 -21.14 12.26
C TYR A 155 -24.18 -20.54 12.97
N ALA A 156 -23.41 -19.68 12.30
CA ALA A 156 -22.27 -19.00 12.89
C ALA A 156 -22.71 -18.04 14.00
N ALA A 157 -23.82 -17.32 13.80
CA ALA A 157 -24.39 -16.44 14.82
C ALA A 157 -24.81 -17.21 16.08
N SER A 158 -25.39 -18.41 15.96
CA SER A 158 -25.73 -19.23 17.13
C SER A 158 -24.52 -19.75 17.91
N ASN A 159 -23.33 -19.75 17.28
CA ASN A 159 -22.06 -20.18 17.88
C ASN A 159 -21.15 -18.99 18.26
N GLY A 160 -21.58 -17.75 18.04
CA GLY A 160 -20.77 -16.55 18.32
C GLY A 160 -19.56 -16.39 17.41
N VAL A 161 -19.59 -16.95 16.19
CA VAL A 161 -18.48 -16.94 15.24
C VAL A 161 -18.75 -15.96 14.09
N LEU A 162 -17.72 -15.23 13.67
CA LEU A 162 -17.77 -14.42 12.45
C LEU A 162 -17.38 -15.26 11.22
N LEU A 163 -18.10 -15.04 10.12
CA LEU A 163 -17.74 -15.55 8.80
C LEU A 163 -17.15 -14.42 7.98
N SER A 164 -16.09 -14.74 7.23
CA SER A 164 -15.37 -13.79 6.40
C SER A 164 -15.28 -14.35 4.98
N ILE A 165 -15.96 -13.72 4.01
CA ILE A 165 -15.88 -14.14 2.61
C ILE A 165 -14.62 -13.53 1.99
N GLU A 166 -13.80 -14.36 1.37
CA GLU A 166 -12.63 -13.98 0.61
C GLU A 166 -12.99 -13.90 -0.89
N PRO A 167 -12.82 -12.73 -1.52
CA PRO A 167 -12.82 -12.62 -2.98
C PRO A 167 -11.58 -13.30 -3.57
N GLU A 168 -11.79 -14.14 -4.58
CA GLU A 168 -10.71 -14.93 -5.20
C GLU A 168 -10.75 -14.80 -6.74
N PRO A 169 -9.59 -14.62 -7.41
CA PRO A 169 -9.50 -14.59 -8.86
C PRO A 169 -10.11 -15.83 -9.53
N GLY A 170 -11.00 -15.61 -10.50
CA GLY A 170 -11.72 -16.65 -11.24
C GLY A 170 -12.89 -17.28 -10.51
N MET A 171 -13.22 -16.84 -9.29
CA MET A 171 -14.40 -17.31 -8.55
C MET A 171 -15.63 -16.44 -8.79
N LEU A 172 -16.81 -16.90 -8.36
CA LEU A 172 -18.06 -16.15 -8.53
C LEU A 172 -18.07 -14.84 -7.73
N VAL A 173 -17.46 -14.83 -6.55
CA VAL A 173 -17.13 -13.61 -5.79
C VAL A 173 -15.66 -13.35 -6.03
N GLU A 174 -15.38 -12.42 -6.94
CA GLU A 174 -14.01 -12.14 -7.41
C GLU A 174 -13.46 -10.86 -6.78
N THR A 175 -14.32 -9.88 -6.47
CA THR A 175 -13.91 -8.59 -5.88
C THR A 175 -14.55 -8.32 -4.51
N VAL A 176 -14.00 -7.36 -3.77
CA VAL A 176 -14.59 -6.79 -2.54
C VAL A 176 -15.98 -6.24 -2.84
N ALA A 177 -16.20 -5.64 -4.01
CA ALA A 177 -17.51 -5.19 -4.44
C ALA A 177 -18.53 -6.34 -4.52
N ASP A 178 -18.12 -7.50 -5.04
CA ASP A 178 -18.96 -8.71 -5.09
C ASP A 178 -19.25 -9.26 -3.69
N ALA A 179 -18.26 -9.25 -2.79
CA ALA A 179 -18.44 -9.66 -1.40
C ALA A 179 -19.46 -8.77 -0.66
N LEU A 180 -19.37 -7.44 -0.84
CA LEU A 180 -20.33 -6.48 -0.26
C LEU A 180 -21.72 -6.62 -0.86
N ARG A 181 -21.81 -6.92 -2.16
CA ARG A 181 -23.07 -7.24 -2.83
C ARG A 181 -23.70 -8.50 -2.24
N LEU A 182 -22.94 -9.60 -2.10
CA LEU A 182 -23.41 -10.83 -1.49
C LEU A 182 -23.94 -10.57 -0.07
N ARG A 183 -23.18 -9.81 0.74
CA ARG A 183 -23.60 -9.43 2.08
C ARG A 183 -24.93 -8.67 2.09
N THR A 184 -25.10 -7.72 1.15
CA THR A 184 -26.35 -6.97 0.99
C THR A 184 -27.52 -7.89 0.66
N GLU A 185 -27.33 -8.81 -0.28
CA GLU A 185 -28.37 -9.73 -0.75
C GLU A 185 -28.72 -10.83 0.26
N VAL A 186 -27.82 -11.17 1.18
CA VAL A 186 -28.09 -12.04 2.35
C VAL A 186 -28.77 -11.26 3.50
N GLY A 187 -28.96 -9.94 3.37
CA GLY A 187 -29.70 -9.12 4.34
C GLY A 187 -28.82 -8.35 5.33
N ASN A 188 -27.58 -8.03 4.97
CA ASN A 188 -26.64 -7.26 5.79
C ASN A 188 -26.40 -7.79 7.23
N PRO A 189 -26.20 -9.10 7.42
CA PRO A 189 -25.96 -9.65 8.75
C PRO A 189 -24.66 -9.09 9.37
N GLN A 190 -24.65 -8.88 10.69
CA GLN A 190 -23.45 -8.40 11.40
C GLN A 190 -22.30 -9.42 11.39
N GLY A 191 -22.64 -10.71 11.32
CA GLY A 191 -21.70 -11.83 11.35
C GLY A 191 -21.05 -12.19 10.02
N LEU A 192 -21.40 -11.53 8.91
CA LEU A 192 -20.72 -11.71 7.62
C LEU A 192 -19.83 -10.50 7.31
N ARG A 193 -18.53 -10.78 7.19
CA ARG A 193 -17.41 -9.85 7.04
C ARG A 193 -16.62 -10.21 5.78
N VAL A 194 -15.51 -9.52 5.53
CA VAL A 194 -14.67 -9.69 4.34
C VAL A 194 -13.24 -10.05 4.74
N THR A 195 -12.67 -11.05 4.07
CA THR A 195 -11.24 -11.32 4.05
C THR A 195 -10.68 -10.64 2.82
N VAL A 196 -9.60 -9.86 2.96
CA VAL A 196 -8.92 -9.27 1.80
C VAL A 196 -7.53 -9.87 1.68
N ASP A 197 -7.29 -10.56 0.57
CA ASP A 197 -5.97 -10.94 0.11
C ASP A 197 -5.38 -9.79 -0.73
N ILE A 198 -4.24 -9.25 -0.29
CA ILE A 198 -3.62 -8.09 -0.97
C ILE A 198 -2.96 -8.46 -2.31
N GLY A 199 -2.56 -9.71 -2.50
CA GLY A 199 -2.07 -10.22 -3.77
C GLY A 199 -3.19 -10.40 -4.78
N HIS A 200 -4.34 -10.93 -4.36
CA HIS A 200 -5.53 -10.99 -5.22
C HIS A 200 -5.93 -9.60 -5.73
N CYS A 201 -5.82 -8.58 -4.88
CA CYS A 201 -6.15 -7.21 -5.25
C CYS A 201 -5.37 -6.70 -6.48
N VAL A 202 -4.11 -7.10 -6.68
CA VAL A 202 -3.35 -6.65 -7.86
C VAL A 202 -3.79 -7.34 -9.16
N VAL A 203 -4.53 -8.44 -9.05
CA VAL A 203 -5.04 -9.20 -10.19
C VAL A 203 -6.45 -8.76 -10.58
N VAL A 204 -7.34 -8.55 -9.60
CA VAL A 204 -8.78 -8.37 -9.88
C VAL A 204 -9.39 -7.07 -9.38
N GLU A 205 -8.75 -6.33 -8.46
CA GLU A 205 -9.33 -5.10 -7.93
C GLU A 205 -9.00 -3.90 -8.83
N PRO A 206 -10.02 -3.22 -9.40
CA PRO A 206 -9.82 -2.18 -10.41
C PRO A 206 -9.10 -0.93 -9.88
N HIS A 207 -9.07 -0.76 -8.56
CA HIS A 207 -8.48 0.39 -7.88
C HIS A 207 -7.33 -0.01 -6.94
N GLY A 208 -6.87 -1.26 -7.02
CA GLY A 208 -5.73 -1.78 -6.25
C GLY A 208 -6.00 -1.99 -4.76
N VAL A 209 -4.93 -2.34 -4.04
CA VAL A 209 -4.95 -2.82 -2.65
C VAL A 209 -5.57 -1.81 -1.68
N GLU A 210 -5.13 -0.54 -1.71
CA GLU A 210 -5.61 0.46 -0.76
C GLU A 210 -7.12 0.71 -0.89
N ALA A 211 -7.62 0.77 -2.13
CA ALA A 211 -9.03 0.99 -2.39
C ALA A 211 -9.88 -0.21 -1.94
N ALA A 212 -9.42 -1.44 -2.19
CA ALA A 212 -10.09 -2.65 -1.75
C ALA A 212 -10.18 -2.74 -0.22
N LEU A 213 -9.08 -2.47 0.49
CA LEU A 213 -9.05 -2.40 1.95
C LEU A 213 -10.02 -1.33 2.48
N ARG A 214 -9.97 -0.11 1.94
CA ARG A 214 -10.87 0.98 2.37
C ARG A 214 -12.33 0.70 2.02
N GLN A 215 -12.59 -0.01 0.93
CA GLN A 215 -13.94 -0.43 0.53
C GLN A 215 -14.50 -1.49 1.49
N ALA A 216 -13.68 -2.44 1.95
CA ALA A 216 -14.06 -3.37 3.01
C ALA A 216 -14.31 -2.64 4.33
N GLY A 217 -13.47 -1.65 4.68
CA GLY A 217 -13.68 -0.74 5.80
C GLY A 217 -13.85 -1.48 7.13
N GLU A 218 -14.89 -1.12 7.90
CA GLU A 218 -15.23 -1.77 9.18
C GLU A 218 -15.65 -3.25 9.02
N LEU A 219 -15.90 -3.73 7.80
CA LEU A 219 -16.24 -5.13 7.53
C LEU A 219 -15.00 -6.01 7.34
N LEU A 220 -13.79 -5.45 7.32
CA LEU A 220 -12.55 -6.21 7.21
C LEU A 220 -12.30 -7.03 8.49
N ALA A 221 -12.37 -8.36 8.39
CA ALA A 221 -12.14 -9.27 9.52
C ALA A 221 -10.74 -9.90 9.47
N ASN A 222 -10.26 -10.27 8.29
CA ASN A 222 -8.99 -10.95 8.08
C ASN A 222 -8.26 -10.36 6.87
N VAL A 223 -6.93 -10.39 6.89
CA VAL A 223 -6.08 -9.99 5.76
C VAL A 223 -5.10 -11.10 5.46
N GLN A 224 -5.00 -11.50 4.19
CA GLN A 224 -3.93 -12.38 3.72
C GLN A 224 -2.84 -11.53 3.05
N LEU A 225 -1.59 -11.85 3.37
CA LEU A 225 -0.41 -11.11 2.95
C LEU A 225 0.47 -11.99 2.08
N ASP A 226 0.58 -11.64 0.81
CA ASP A 226 1.57 -12.18 -0.10
C ASP A 226 1.89 -11.15 -1.17
N ASP A 227 2.73 -11.55 -2.11
CA ASP A 227 3.02 -10.78 -3.30
C ASP A 227 2.49 -11.50 -4.53
N MET A 228 2.18 -10.74 -5.58
CA MET A 228 1.59 -11.31 -6.79
C MET A 228 1.90 -10.42 -8.00
N MET A 229 1.81 -10.99 -9.20
CA MET A 229 1.93 -10.26 -10.47
C MET A 229 0.54 -9.92 -11.02
N ALA A 230 0.37 -8.77 -11.66
CA ALA A 230 -0.94 -8.27 -12.14
C ALA A 230 -1.76 -9.24 -13.02
N HIS A 231 -1.11 -10.21 -13.66
CA HIS A 231 -1.75 -11.13 -14.62
C HIS A 231 -1.54 -12.60 -14.29
N ALA A 232 -1.09 -12.92 -13.06
CA ALA A 232 -0.86 -14.30 -12.64
C ALA A 232 -1.37 -14.51 -11.21
N HIS A 233 -2.33 -15.43 -11.05
CA HIS A 233 -2.80 -15.87 -9.73
C HIS A 233 -1.81 -16.86 -9.11
N GLU A 234 -0.72 -16.32 -8.58
CA GLU A 234 0.35 -17.06 -7.92
C GLU A 234 0.83 -16.29 -6.69
N HIS A 235 0.68 -16.88 -5.51
CA HIS A 235 1.17 -16.31 -4.25
C HIS A 235 2.70 -16.42 -4.22
N LEU A 236 3.38 -15.28 -4.18
CA LEU A 236 4.83 -15.14 -4.19
C LEU A 236 5.34 -14.56 -2.87
N PRO A 237 6.58 -14.87 -2.46
CA PRO A 237 7.24 -14.15 -1.37
C PRO A 237 7.34 -12.64 -1.66
N PHE A 238 7.32 -11.81 -0.62
CA PHE A 238 7.42 -10.36 -0.74
C PHE A 238 8.66 -9.91 -1.51
N GLY A 239 8.47 -8.94 -2.41
CA GLY A 239 9.51 -8.38 -3.28
C GLY A 239 9.69 -9.13 -4.60
N GLN A 240 8.89 -10.16 -4.86
CA GLN A 240 8.89 -10.91 -6.13
C GLN A 240 7.70 -10.58 -7.04
N GLY A 241 6.72 -9.83 -6.54
CA GLY A 241 5.59 -9.32 -7.31
C GLY A 241 5.57 -7.79 -7.37
N ILE A 242 4.37 -7.22 -7.40
CA ILE A 242 4.14 -5.78 -7.56
C ILE A 242 3.33 -5.16 -6.41
N VAL A 243 3.05 -5.91 -5.35
CA VAL A 243 2.30 -5.39 -4.19
C VAL A 243 3.11 -4.33 -3.46
N ASP A 244 2.55 -3.13 -3.27
CA ASP A 244 3.11 -2.14 -2.37
C ASP A 244 2.77 -2.49 -0.92
N LEU A 245 3.62 -3.31 -0.32
CA LEU A 245 3.44 -3.80 1.05
C LEU A 245 3.43 -2.64 2.07
N SER A 246 4.21 -1.58 1.83
CA SER A 246 4.26 -0.42 2.74
C SER A 246 2.93 0.33 2.74
N ALA A 247 2.35 0.57 1.56
CA ALA A 247 1.05 1.20 1.41
C ALA A 247 -0.09 0.35 1.98
N ALA A 248 -0.05 -0.97 1.80
CA ALA A 248 -1.02 -1.89 2.37
C ALA A 248 -1.02 -1.85 3.90
N LEU A 249 0.14 -2.01 4.53
CA LEU A 249 0.27 -1.97 6.00
C LEU A 249 -0.13 -0.61 6.58
N ASN A 250 0.21 0.48 5.88
CA ASN A 250 -0.25 1.83 6.25
C ASN A 250 -1.77 1.96 6.22
N THR A 251 -2.40 1.46 5.15
CA THR A 251 -3.84 1.54 5.00
C THR A 251 -4.55 0.79 6.13
N LEU A 252 -4.05 -0.39 6.53
CA LEU A 252 -4.56 -1.12 7.69
C LEU A 252 -4.42 -0.31 8.98
N ALA A 253 -3.27 0.33 9.20
CA ALA A 253 -3.04 1.17 10.37
C ALA A 253 -3.95 2.40 10.41
N ASP A 254 -4.14 3.07 9.28
CA ASP A 254 -5.03 4.22 9.11
C ASP A 254 -6.49 3.89 9.37
N MET A 255 -6.91 2.68 8.97
CA MET A 255 -8.24 2.14 9.21
C MET A 255 -8.45 1.68 10.66
N ASP A 256 -7.44 1.84 11.51
CA ASP A 256 -7.41 1.32 12.88
C ASP A 256 -7.64 -0.20 12.93
N TYR A 257 -7.20 -0.94 11.92
CA TYR A 257 -7.34 -2.40 11.89
C TYR A 257 -6.59 -3.03 13.06
N ARG A 258 -7.26 -3.98 13.74
CA ARG A 258 -6.76 -4.70 14.92
C ARG A 258 -6.85 -6.23 14.81
N GLY A 259 -7.30 -6.73 13.67
CA GLY A 259 -7.46 -8.17 13.40
C GLY A 259 -6.12 -8.86 13.12
N ILE A 260 -6.18 -9.96 12.36
CA ILE A 260 -5.02 -10.74 11.91
C ILE A 260 -4.70 -10.40 10.45
N ALA A 261 -3.42 -10.08 10.19
CA ALA A 261 -2.85 -10.03 8.86
C ALA A 261 -1.84 -11.17 8.73
N ALA A 262 -2.17 -12.21 7.98
CA ALA A 262 -1.42 -13.46 7.92
C ALA A 262 -0.74 -13.68 6.58
N VAL A 263 0.54 -14.06 6.60
CA VAL A 263 1.29 -14.41 5.39
C VAL A 263 0.72 -15.68 4.75
N GLU A 264 0.44 -15.66 3.44
CA GLU A 264 -0.14 -16.81 2.72
C GLU A 264 0.76 -17.32 1.59
N LEU A 265 1.44 -18.45 1.81
CA LEU A 265 2.34 -19.04 0.81
C LEU A 265 2.11 -20.56 0.65
N PRO A 266 0.95 -20.99 0.13
CA PRO A 266 0.52 -22.40 0.12
C PRO A 266 1.36 -23.33 -0.76
N ARG A 267 2.29 -22.80 -1.57
CA ARG A 267 3.18 -23.57 -2.46
C ARG A 267 4.63 -23.64 -1.98
N HIS A 268 4.90 -23.09 -0.80
CA HIS A 268 6.26 -22.85 -0.32
C HIS A 268 6.63 -23.63 0.95
N SER A 269 5.89 -24.71 1.25
CA SER A 269 6.13 -25.54 2.44
C SER A 269 7.54 -26.12 2.55
N TRP A 270 8.20 -26.31 1.41
CA TRP A 270 9.55 -26.87 1.32
C TRP A 270 10.63 -26.00 1.99
N ASP A 271 10.40 -24.70 2.12
CA ASP A 271 11.32 -23.74 2.76
C ASP A 271 10.63 -22.88 3.84
N ALA A 272 9.58 -23.42 4.46
CA ALA A 272 8.74 -22.67 5.39
C ALA A 272 9.51 -21.94 6.50
N PRO A 273 10.54 -22.52 7.16
CA PRO A 273 11.27 -21.82 8.22
C PRO A 273 12.06 -20.60 7.76
N ALA A 274 12.70 -20.65 6.59
CA ALA A 274 13.47 -19.53 6.06
C ALA A 274 12.53 -18.45 5.51
N LEU A 275 11.51 -18.85 4.76
CA LEU A 275 10.53 -17.90 4.22
C LEU A 275 9.76 -17.18 5.32
N ALA A 276 9.42 -17.83 6.43
CA ALA A 276 8.78 -17.15 7.54
C ALA A 276 9.69 -16.09 8.21
N LEU A 277 11.01 -16.31 8.27
CA LEU A 277 11.97 -15.29 8.70
C LEU A 277 12.03 -14.12 7.71
N ASP A 278 12.17 -14.43 6.42
CA ASP A 278 12.29 -13.44 5.35
C ASP A 278 11.01 -12.59 5.25
N SER A 279 9.83 -13.22 5.36
CA SER A 279 8.54 -12.53 5.39
C SER A 279 8.42 -11.58 6.58
N MET A 280 8.83 -11.99 7.79
CA MET A 280 8.80 -11.12 8.96
C MET A 280 9.79 -9.94 8.81
N ALA A 281 10.95 -10.18 8.23
CA ALA A 281 11.92 -9.13 7.93
C ALA A 281 11.36 -8.11 6.93
N ALA A 282 10.77 -8.58 5.83
CA ALA A 282 10.14 -7.72 4.82
C ALA A 282 8.96 -6.92 5.40
N LEU A 283 8.13 -7.53 6.25
CA LEU A 283 7.04 -6.82 6.93
C LEU A 283 7.55 -5.71 7.85
N ARG A 284 8.62 -5.96 8.61
CA ARG A 284 9.24 -4.94 9.47
C ARG A 284 9.89 -3.83 8.66
N GLU A 285 10.57 -4.16 7.57
CA GLU A 285 11.17 -3.16 6.67
C GLU A 285 10.10 -2.27 6.03
N ALA A 286 9.04 -2.87 5.48
CA ALA A 286 7.89 -2.15 4.93
C ALA A 286 7.18 -1.30 5.99
N TRP A 287 7.06 -1.82 7.23
CA TRP A 287 6.49 -1.07 8.34
C TRP A 287 7.34 0.13 8.78
N ALA A 288 8.66 -0.02 8.80
CA ALA A 288 9.58 1.07 9.10
C ALA A 288 9.59 2.13 7.98
N ALA A 289 9.60 1.70 6.71
CA ALA A 289 9.51 2.59 5.56
C ALA A 289 8.23 3.43 5.58
N SER A 290 7.14 2.83 6.06
CA SER A 290 5.84 3.47 6.17
C SER A 290 5.68 4.41 7.37
N GLU A 291 6.54 4.33 8.40
CA GLU A 291 6.52 5.21 9.57
C GLU A 291 6.67 6.70 9.20
N ALA A 292 7.56 6.99 8.24
CA ALA A 292 7.74 8.35 7.74
C ALA A 292 6.43 8.89 7.14
N GLN A 293 5.71 8.07 6.36
CA GLN A 293 4.43 8.44 5.77
C GLN A 293 3.35 8.65 6.85
N ARG A 294 3.23 7.74 7.82
CA ARG A 294 2.28 7.91 8.94
C ARG A 294 2.55 9.16 9.76
N THR A 295 3.83 9.47 9.98
CA THR A 295 4.24 10.69 10.70
C THR A 295 3.80 11.95 9.95
N ILE A 296 3.98 11.95 8.62
CA ILE A 296 3.50 13.03 7.75
C ILE A 296 1.97 13.12 7.81
N GLU A 297 1.25 12.01 7.73
CA GLU A 297 -0.23 12.00 7.73
C GLU A 297 -0.84 12.41 9.06
N ALA A 298 -0.29 11.95 10.18
CA ALA A 298 -0.69 12.41 11.50
C ALA A 298 -0.48 13.93 11.64
N TRP A 299 0.70 14.42 11.22
CA TRP A 299 0.98 15.86 11.21
C TRP A 299 0.02 16.63 10.30
N LEU A 300 -0.27 16.14 9.09
CA LEU A 300 -1.21 16.77 8.15
C LEU A 300 -2.61 16.90 8.75
N ARG A 301 -3.15 15.83 9.36
CA ARG A 301 -4.47 15.86 10.01
C ARG A 301 -4.54 16.94 11.10
N GLU A 302 -3.55 17.00 11.98
CA GLU A 302 -3.46 18.06 13.00
C GLU A 302 -3.40 19.46 12.38
N CYS A 303 -2.60 19.61 11.32
CA CYS A 303 -2.38 20.90 10.66
C CYS A 303 -3.65 21.39 9.95
N ILE A 304 -4.35 20.53 9.23
CA ILE A 304 -5.59 20.88 8.54
C ILE A 304 -6.65 21.31 9.55
N SER A 305 -6.80 20.58 10.66
CA SER A 305 -7.71 20.96 11.75
C SER A 305 -7.33 22.34 12.32
N ALA A 306 -6.04 22.56 12.62
CA ALA A 306 -5.57 23.82 13.20
C ALA A 306 -5.71 25.02 12.25
N VAL A 307 -5.50 24.82 10.95
CA VAL A 307 -5.68 25.87 9.93
C VAL A 307 -7.17 26.18 9.72
N ALA A 308 -8.04 25.17 9.75
CA ALA A 308 -9.48 25.36 9.68
C ALA A 308 -10.01 26.18 10.88
N GLU A 309 -9.45 25.99 12.07
CA GLU A 309 -9.78 26.79 13.27
C GLU A 309 -9.18 28.21 13.22
N ASN A 310 -7.94 28.34 12.76
CA ASN A 310 -7.25 29.63 12.70
C ASN A 310 -6.20 29.67 11.56
N ALA A 311 -6.61 30.21 10.42
CA ALA A 311 -5.75 30.36 9.25
C ALA A 311 -4.46 31.17 9.52
N SER A 312 -4.48 32.13 10.45
CA SER A 312 -3.28 32.92 10.78
C SER A 312 -2.13 32.09 11.38
N GLY A 313 -2.41 30.85 11.80
CA GLY A 313 -1.42 29.90 12.30
C GLY A 313 -0.58 29.22 11.20
N LEU A 314 -0.96 29.31 9.93
CA LEU A 314 -0.33 28.54 8.85
C LEU A 314 1.19 28.75 8.73
N PRO A 315 1.74 29.99 8.77
CA PRO A 315 3.20 30.17 8.69
C PRO A 315 3.96 29.42 9.78
N ARG A 316 3.45 29.41 11.03
CA ARG A 316 4.05 28.68 12.15
C ARG A 316 3.96 27.17 11.95
N ILE A 317 2.83 26.69 11.42
CA ILE A 317 2.62 25.28 11.11
C ILE A 317 3.60 24.83 10.01
N PHE A 318 3.66 25.57 8.91
CA PHE A 318 4.54 25.29 7.78
C PHE A 318 6.03 25.26 8.17
N ALA A 319 6.44 26.17 9.05
CA ALA A 319 7.78 26.21 9.65
C ALA A 319 8.10 25.02 10.56
N SER A 320 7.07 24.39 11.14
CA SER A 320 7.23 23.29 12.09
C SER A 320 7.52 21.94 11.41
N ALA A 321 7.26 21.80 10.11
CA ALA A 321 7.30 20.52 9.39
C ALA A 321 8.59 19.74 9.65
N GLY A 322 9.77 20.34 9.44
CA GLY A 322 11.06 19.67 9.66
C GLY A 322 11.32 19.18 11.09
N ARG A 323 10.71 19.79 12.11
CA ARG A 323 10.78 19.30 13.50
C ARG A 323 9.78 18.19 13.79
N ARG A 324 8.67 18.14 13.04
CA ARG A 324 7.56 17.20 13.28
C ARG A 324 7.69 15.91 12.47
N VAL A 325 8.14 16.00 11.22
CA VAL A 325 8.21 14.87 10.28
C VAL A 325 9.63 14.46 9.91
N GLY A 326 10.64 15.18 10.40
CA GLY A 326 12.04 14.96 10.05
C GLY A 326 12.46 15.57 8.71
N ARG A 327 13.72 15.35 8.33
CA ARG A 327 14.36 15.91 7.12
C ARG A 327 15.14 14.87 6.32
N ALA A 328 14.76 13.60 6.44
CA ALA A 328 15.41 12.53 5.70
C ALA A 328 15.19 12.75 4.19
N PRO A 329 16.20 12.50 3.34
CA PRO A 329 16.03 12.55 1.88
C PRO A 329 15.01 11.50 1.44
N ASN A 330 14.15 11.86 0.48
CA ASN A 330 13.11 10.96 -0.04
C ASN A 330 13.72 9.79 -0.85
N SER A 331 14.94 9.95 -1.38
CA SER A 331 15.67 8.90 -2.06
C SER A 331 17.12 8.85 -1.56
N PRO A 332 17.39 8.27 -0.38
CA PRO A 332 18.71 8.32 0.24
C PRO A 332 19.84 7.74 -0.61
N GLN A 333 19.55 6.77 -1.48
CA GLN A 333 20.53 6.12 -2.34
C GLN A 333 20.83 6.94 -3.61
N ALA A 334 19.82 7.52 -4.25
CA ALA A 334 19.98 8.26 -5.52
C ALA A 334 20.21 9.76 -5.34
N ASP A 335 19.69 10.33 -4.24
CA ASP A 335 19.77 11.75 -3.90
C ASP A 335 19.97 11.93 -2.38
N PRO A 336 21.16 11.59 -1.84
CA PRO A 336 21.42 11.64 -0.39
C PRO A 336 21.24 13.03 0.23
N ALA A 337 21.32 14.08 -0.58
CA ALA A 337 21.16 15.47 -0.16
C ALA A 337 19.71 15.99 -0.32
N GLY A 338 18.80 15.23 -0.94
CA GLY A 338 17.42 15.63 -1.18
C GLY A 338 17.26 16.81 -2.15
N VAL A 339 18.24 17.04 -3.04
CA VAL A 339 18.20 18.16 -3.99
C VAL A 339 17.18 17.91 -5.11
N LEU A 340 17.18 16.71 -5.67
CA LEU A 340 16.39 16.31 -6.84
C LEU A 340 14.98 15.87 -6.46
N TYR A 341 14.86 15.06 -5.40
CA TYR A 341 13.58 14.45 -4.99
C TYR A 341 13.03 15.01 -3.67
N GLY A 342 13.75 15.92 -3.02
CA GLY A 342 13.33 16.55 -1.78
C GLY A 342 13.55 15.68 -0.54
N THR A 343 13.04 16.18 0.57
CA THR A 343 13.12 15.59 1.91
C THR A 343 11.73 15.38 2.50
N ALA A 344 11.63 14.61 3.59
CA ALA A 344 10.35 14.31 4.26
C ALA A 344 9.52 15.56 4.59
N ASP A 345 10.14 16.65 5.04
CA ASP A 345 9.44 17.91 5.31
C ASP A 345 9.04 18.68 4.05
N ASP A 346 9.74 18.51 2.92
CA ASP A 346 9.27 19.01 1.63
C ASP A 346 7.98 18.27 1.21
N THR A 347 7.96 16.94 1.35
CA THR A 347 6.77 16.12 1.06
C THR A 347 5.60 16.53 1.94
N ALA A 348 5.83 16.73 3.24
CA ALA A 348 4.80 17.17 4.17
C ALA A 348 4.23 18.54 3.81
N ARG A 349 5.10 19.54 3.54
CA ARG A 349 4.68 20.88 3.12
C ARG A 349 3.91 20.86 1.80
N ALA A 350 4.37 20.07 0.83
CA ALA A 350 3.71 19.93 -0.46
C ALA A 350 2.30 19.32 -0.32
N ARG A 351 2.16 18.27 0.49
CA ARG A 351 0.86 17.67 0.82
C ARG A 351 -0.06 18.64 1.57
N LEU A 352 0.48 19.42 2.51
CA LEU A 352 -0.32 20.45 3.21
C LEU A 352 -0.87 21.48 2.21
N ILE A 353 -0.05 21.98 1.28
CA ILE A 353 -0.50 22.88 0.21
C ILE A 353 -1.61 22.23 -0.64
N ARG A 354 -1.46 20.95 -0.99
CA ARG A 354 -2.48 20.20 -1.72
C ARG A 354 -3.80 20.13 -0.96
N GLU A 355 -3.80 19.80 0.32
CA GLU A 355 -5.04 19.71 1.10
C GLU A 355 -5.69 21.08 1.32
N LEU A 356 -4.88 22.13 1.57
CA LEU A 356 -5.39 23.50 1.66
C LEU A 356 -6.09 23.94 0.36
N SER A 357 -5.57 23.56 -0.81
CA SER A 357 -6.18 23.87 -2.11
C SER A 357 -7.59 23.29 -2.28
N ARG A 358 -7.93 22.22 -1.55
CA ARG A 358 -9.26 21.57 -1.62
C ARG A 358 -10.29 22.26 -0.74
N ILE A 359 -9.85 22.96 0.31
CA ILE A 359 -10.73 23.53 1.33
C ILE A 359 -10.79 25.06 1.31
N GLN A 360 -9.90 25.72 0.55
CA GLN A 360 -9.85 27.16 0.42
C GLN A 360 -10.21 27.64 -0.99
N GLU A 361 -10.77 28.85 -1.07
CA GLU A 361 -10.99 29.53 -2.34
C GLU A 361 -9.65 29.87 -3.03
N PRO A 362 -9.54 29.74 -4.37
CA PRO A 362 -8.27 29.88 -5.08
C PRO A 362 -7.56 31.23 -4.91
N GLY A 363 -8.31 32.32 -4.74
CA GLY A 363 -7.75 33.66 -4.58
C GLY A 363 -6.98 33.85 -3.26
N PRO A 364 -7.64 33.69 -2.10
CA PRO A 364 -6.97 33.72 -0.80
C PRO A 364 -5.83 32.69 -0.69
N PHE A 365 -6.04 31.47 -1.18
CA PHE A 365 -5.03 30.41 -1.20
C PHE A 365 -3.76 30.81 -1.96
N ALA A 366 -3.91 31.42 -3.15
CA ALA A 366 -2.78 31.89 -3.93
C ALA A 366 -1.97 32.98 -3.20
N LEU A 367 -2.65 33.93 -2.53
CA LEU A 367 -1.98 34.94 -1.71
C LEU A 367 -1.24 34.32 -0.52
N GLU A 368 -1.83 33.32 0.12
CA GLU A 368 -1.27 32.64 1.27
C GLU A 368 -0.01 31.84 0.92
N ILE A 369 -0.03 31.08 -0.19
CA ILE A 369 1.18 30.40 -0.70
C ILE A 369 2.29 31.40 -1.03
N ARG A 370 1.94 32.51 -1.67
CA ARG A 370 2.88 33.57 -2.00
C ARG A 370 3.55 34.13 -0.74
N ASP A 371 2.76 34.39 0.30
CA ASP A 371 3.27 34.85 1.59
C ASP A 371 4.18 33.81 2.28
N LEU A 372 3.81 32.52 2.24
CA LEU A 372 4.66 31.44 2.76
C LEU A 372 6.02 31.39 2.05
N TYR A 373 6.04 31.58 0.73
CA TYR A 373 7.27 31.56 -0.03
C TYR A 373 8.18 32.75 0.31
N TYR A 374 7.67 34.00 0.25
CA TYR A 374 8.54 35.17 0.42
C TYR A 374 8.95 35.42 1.87
N ARG A 375 8.19 34.92 2.85
CA ARG A 375 8.54 35.04 4.28
C ARG A 375 9.33 33.84 4.80
N GLY A 376 9.37 32.76 4.03
CA GLY A 376 9.98 31.51 4.45
C GLY A 376 11.48 31.41 4.17
N ASP A 377 12.14 30.51 4.88
CA ASP A 377 13.50 30.09 4.60
C ASP A 377 13.59 29.22 3.33
N SER A 378 14.81 28.81 2.97
CA SER A 378 15.07 27.98 1.80
C SER A 378 14.30 26.66 1.79
N ALA A 379 14.10 26.01 2.93
CA ALA A 379 13.35 24.75 3.02
C ALA A 379 11.85 24.99 2.86
N GLU A 380 11.33 26.08 3.43
CA GLU A 380 9.93 26.47 3.27
C GLU A 380 9.63 26.86 1.82
N ARG A 381 10.49 27.66 1.18
CA ARG A 381 10.39 28.01 -0.24
C ARG A 381 10.40 26.77 -1.14
N ARG A 382 11.29 25.81 -0.85
CA ARG A 382 11.34 24.54 -1.56
C ARG A 382 10.05 23.74 -1.39
N GLY A 383 9.52 23.68 -0.17
CA GLY A 383 8.23 23.05 0.13
C GLY A 383 7.07 23.69 -0.65
N VAL A 384 7.07 25.03 -0.81
CA VAL A 384 6.08 25.73 -1.64
C VAL A 384 6.18 25.33 -3.11
N LEU A 385 7.39 25.35 -3.69
CA LEU A 385 7.60 24.97 -5.09
C LEU A 385 7.17 23.51 -5.34
N ARG A 386 7.52 22.60 -4.43
CA ARG A 386 7.10 21.19 -4.47
C ARG A 386 5.57 21.05 -4.33
N GLY A 387 4.94 21.88 -3.50
CA GLY A 387 3.47 21.93 -3.39
C GLY A 387 2.80 22.34 -4.68
N ILE A 388 3.29 23.37 -5.35
CA ILE A 388 2.76 23.84 -6.64
C ILE A 388 2.98 22.80 -7.76
N ASN A 389 4.14 22.13 -7.76
CA ASN A 389 4.40 20.99 -8.64
C ASN A 389 3.42 19.85 -8.40
N LEU A 390 3.18 19.51 -7.13
CA LEU A 390 2.18 18.53 -6.78
C LEU A 390 0.84 18.98 -7.34
N LEU A 391 0.42 20.25 -7.11
CA LEU A 391 -0.80 20.88 -7.66
C LEU A 391 -1.00 20.60 -9.14
N ALA A 392 -0.02 20.96 -9.98
CA ALA A 392 -0.04 20.76 -11.42
C ALA A 392 -0.14 19.28 -11.83
N GLN A 393 0.46 18.36 -11.07
CA GLN A 393 0.44 16.94 -11.39
C GLN A 393 -0.94 16.29 -11.15
N SER A 394 -1.63 16.66 -10.06
CA SER A 394 -2.88 15.98 -9.67
C SER A 394 -4.17 16.73 -10.02
N MET A 395 -4.09 17.91 -10.66
CA MET A 395 -5.26 18.66 -11.11
C MET A 395 -5.17 18.89 -12.62
N PRO A 396 -6.16 18.41 -13.42
CA PRO A 396 -6.17 18.61 -14.87
C PRO A 396 -6.21 20.09 -15.29
N GLU A 397 -6.86 20.94 -14.49
CA GLU A 397 -6.94 22.39 -14.71
C GLU A 397 -6.70 23.14 -13.40
N LEU A 398 -5.72 24.05 -13.41
CA LEU A 398 -5.42 24.95 -12.28
C LEU A 398 -6.10 26.32 -12.47
N ASP A 399 -6.57 26.91 -11.39
CA ASP A 399 -7.11 28.27 -11.40
C ASP A 399 -6.04 29.28 -11.84
N GLY A 400 -6.40 30.22 -12.72
CA GLY A 400 -5.48 31.20 -13.29
C GLY A 400 -4.72 32.05 -12.26
N ARG A 401 -5.29 32.28 -11.06
CA ARG A 401 -4.62 33.00 -9.96
C ARG A 401 -3.52 32.17 -9.31
N ILE A 402 -3.74 30.86 -9.20
CA ILE A 402 -2.73 29.90 -8.73
C ILE A 402 -1.62 29.79 -9.79
N ILE A 403 -1.97 29.73 -11.07
CA ILE A 403 -0.98 29.73 -12.18
C ILE A 403 -0.14 31.02 -12.14
N ALA A 404 -0.77 32.19 -12.04
CA ALA A 404 -0.04 33.46 -11.99
C ALA A 404 0.95 33.52 -10.82
N THR A 405 0.52 33.06 -9.64
CA THR A 405 1.39 32.96 -8.46
C THR A 405 2.50 31.95 -8.68
N GLY A 406 2.19 30.75 -9.18
CA GLY A 406 3.21 29.72 -9.43
C GLY A 406 4.27 30.16 -10.43
N LEU A 407 3.89 30.91 -11.47
CA LEU A 407 4.83 31.50 -12.43
C LEU A 407 5.74 32.54 -11.77
N GLU A 408 5.19 33.39 -10.89
CA GLU A 408 5.96 34.35 -10.10
C GLU A 408 7.01 33.63 -9.24
N LEU A 409 6.58 32.66 -8.43
CA LEU A 409 7.45 31.95 -7.49
C LEU A 409 8.50 31.09 -8.21
N THR A 410 8.10 30.40 -9.27
CA THR A 410 9.01 29.61 -10.13
C THR A 410 10.08 30.51 -10.74
N SER A 411 9.68 31.67 -11.29
CA SER A 411 10.62 32.63 -11.88
C SER A 411 11.58 33.23 -10.86
N ASP A 412 11.11 33.51 -9.63
CA ASP A 412 11.97 33.96 -8.54
C ASP A 412 12.99 32.88 -8.14
N ALA A 413 12.55 31.64 -7.93
CA ALA A 413 13.42 30.51 -7.59
C ALA A 413 14.51 30.30 -8.65
N LEU A 414 14.13 30.38 -9.94
CA LEU A 414 15.05 30.28 -11.08
C LEU A 414 16.02 31.46 -11.18
N ARG A 415 15.86 32.57 -10.45
CA ARG A 415 16.85 33.65 -10.36
C ARG A 415 17.88 33.42 -9.26
N THR A 416 17.59 32.57 -8.28
CA THR A 416 18.52 32.24 -7.18
C THR A 416 19.70 31.37 -7.65
N ASN A 417 20.77 31.29 -6.86
CA ASN A 417 21.87 30.33 -7.06
C ASN A 417 21.79 29.15 -6.09
N GLU A 418 20.61 28.88 -5.54
CA GLU A 418 20.41 27.77 -4.60
C GLU A 418 19.95 26.52 -5.37
N THR A 419 20.80 25.48 -5.41
CA THR A 419 20.58 24.26 -6.21
C THR A 419 19.25 23.58 -5.89
N SER A 420 18.89 23.51 -4.61
CA SER A 420 17.65 22.91 -4.12
C SER A 420 16.38 23.66 -4.54
N LEU A 421 16.41 24.99 -4.60
CA LEU A 421 15.28 25.78 -5.09
C LEU A 421 15.15 25.69 -6.62
N VAL A 422 16.28 25.77 -7.32
CA VAL A 422 16.31 25.66 -8.78
C VAL A 422 15.83 24.28 -9.24
N ALA A 423 16.25 23.20 -8.58
CA ALA A 423 15.78 21.85 -8.85
C ALA A 423 14.28 21.70 -8.57
N ALA A 424 13.77 22.27 -7.48
CA ALA A 424 12.34 22.25 -7.19
C ALA A 424 11.51 23.10 -8.16
N ALA A 425 12.08 24.14 -8.76
CA ALA A 425 11.37 25.04 -9.68
C ALA A 425 11.13 24.43 -11.08
N VAL A 426 11.87 23.39 -11.48
CA VAL A 426 11.78 22.80 -12.84
C VAL A 426 10.90 21.53 -12.92
N GLY A 427 9.98 21.37 -11.97
CA GLY A 427 9.04 20.26 -11.91
C GLY A 427 7.82 20.40 -12.84
N PRO A 428 6.75 19.61 -12.61
CA PRO A 428 5.56 19.57 -13.46
C PRO A 428 4.91 20.93 -13.72
N PHE A 429 4.90 21.83 -12.74
CA PHE A 429 4.32 23.16 -12.93
C PHE A 429 5.08 23.96 -14.01
N ALA A 430 6.42 23.94 -13.97
CA ALA A 430 7.24 24.61 -14.97
C ALA A 430 7.10 23.96 -16.34
N ALA A 431 7.01 22.63 -16.40
CA ALA A 431 6.77 21.90 -17.64
C ALA A 431 5.45 22.33 -18.30
N SER A 432 4.37 22.49 -17.53
CA SER A 432 3.06 22.87 -18.06
C SER A 432 2.89 24.36 -18.35
N HIS A 433 3.54 25.25 -17.59
CA HIS A 433 3.19 26.68 -17.60
C HIS A 433 4.30 27.64 -17.99
N LEU A 434 5.59 27.28 -17.90
CA LEU A 434 6.64 28.17 -18.42
C LEU A 434 6.60 28.17 -19.94
N ASP A 435 6.72 29.36 -20.54
CA ASP A 435 6.95 29.45 -21.98
C ASP A 435 8.27 28.76 -22.37
N GLN A 436 8.38 28.39 -23.65
CA GLN A 436 9.50 27.61 -24.13
C GLN A 436 10.85 28.30 -23.92
N HIS A 437 10.91 29.63 -24.03
CA HIS A 437 12.15 30.36 -23.83
C HIS A 437 12.59 30.31 -22.37
N ALA A 438 11.69 30.65 -21.44
CA ALA A 438 11.96 30.61 -20.00
C ALA A 438 12.34 29.19 -19.53
N TRP A 439 11.65 28.17 -20.04
CA TRP A 439 11.95 26.77 -19.72
C TRP A 439 13.33 26.34 -20.20
N ARG A 440 13.75 26.68 -21.44
CA ARG A 440 15.11 26.37 -21.93
C ARG A 440 16.19 27.01 -21.05
N HIS A 441 16.00 28.27 -20.67
CA HIS A 441 16.92 28.97 -19.77
C HIS A 441 16.98 28.33 -18.38
N ALA A 442 15.87 27.81 -17.87
CA ALA A 442 15.85 27.06 -16.62
C ALA A 442 16.68 25.76 -16.73
N VAL A 443 16.51 24.99 -17.81
CA VAL A 443 17.29 23.76 -18.06
C VAL A 443 18.79 24.06 -18.14
N LEU A 444 19.18 25.08 -18.90
CA LEU A 444 20.59 25.49 -18.99
C LEU A 444 21.14 25.89 -17.63
N LYS A 445 20.33 26.58 -16.81
CA LYS A 445 20.74 26.97 -15.46
C LYS A 445 21.09 25.76 -14.59
N LEU A 446 20.35 24.66 -14.67
CA LEU A 446 20.71 23.42 -13.96
C LEU A 446 22.10 22.93 -14.40
N ILE A 447 22.38 22.90 -15.70
CA ILE A 447 23.68 22.52 -16.25
C ILE A 447 24.79 23.44 -15.73
N PHE A 448 24.58 24.76 -15.74
CA PHE A 448 25.54 25.73 -15.21
C PHE A 448 25.83 25.50 -13.72
N MET A 449 24.84 25.07 -12.96
CA MET A 449 24.93 24.82 -11.53
C MET A 449 25.39 23.39 -11.19
N GLY A 450 25.57 22.52 -12.19
CA GLY A 450 25.92 21.11 -11.98
C GLY A 450 24.80 20.29 -11.32
N VAL A 451 23.54 20.71 -11.48
CA VAL A 451 22.36 19.98 -11.01
C VAL A 451 21.90 19.03 -12.11
N SER A 452 21.66 17.77 -11.75
CA SER A 452 21.20 16.73 -12.69
C SER A 452 19.90 17.14 -13.39
N LEU A 453 19.85 16.95 -14.71
CA LEU A 453 18.64 17.15 -15.51
C LEU A 453 17.53 16.14 -15.23
N SER A 454 17.78 15.09 -14.43
CA SER A 454 16.73 14.21 -13.93
C SER A 454 15.68 14.93 -13.05
N ALA A 455 15.98 16.14 -12.58
CA ALA A 455 15.00 17.00 -11.90
C ALA A 455 13.97 17.64 -12.85
N VAL A 456 14.24 17.71 -14.15
CA VAL A 456 13.40 18.42 -15.12
C VAL A 456 12.23 17.54 -15.57
N SER A 457 11.01 17.97 -15.30
CA SER A 457 9.81 17.31 -15.83
C SER A 457 9.64 17.57 -17.32
N ASP A 458 9.17 16.55 -18.05
CA ASP A 458 8.91 16.58 -19.49
C ASP A 458 10.11 16.99 -20.37
N LEU A 459 11.33 16.75 -19.90
CA LEU A 459 12.55 17.09 -20.64
C LEU A 459 12.57 16.51 -22.05
N SER A 460 12.22 15.23 -22.22
CA SER A 460 12.19 14.57 -23.52
C SER A 460 11.07 15.07 -24.44
N ILE A 461 10.00 15.62 -23.87
CA ILE A 461 8.85 16.15 -24.61
C ILE A 461 9.13 17.58 -25.07
N ARG A 462 9.72 18.40 -24.19
CA ARG A 462 9.96 19.83 -24.44
C ARG A 462 11.34 20.14 -25.03
N ALA A 463 12.30 19.22 -24.98
CA ALA A 463 13.59 19.43 -25.62
C ALA A 463 13.44 19.67 -27.12
N ASP A 464 14.22 20.61 -27.65
CA ASP A 464 14.21 20.98 -29.06
C ASP A 464 15.61 21.35 -29.56
N ALA A 465 15.70 21.61 -30.87
CA ALA A 465 16.94 21.95 -31.53
C ALA A 465 17.60 23.22 -30.96
N GLU A 466 16.82 24.20 -30.49
CA GLU A 466 17.37 25.42 -29.91
C GLU A 466 18.01 25.15 -28.55
N LEU A 467 17.37 24.34 -27.71
CA LEU A 467 17.96 23.91 -26.43
C LEU A 467 19.29 23.16 -26.64
N ALA A 468 19.34 22.24 -27.62
CA ALA A 468 20.55 21.51 -27.96
C ALA A 468 21.66 22.44 -28.47
N ARG A 469 21.31 23.43 -29.31
CA ARG A 469 22.23 24.46 -29.79
C ARG A 469 22.81 25.28 -28.63
N MET A 470 21.97 25.76 -27.72
CA MET A 470 22.41 26.52 -26.54
C MET A 470 23.32 25.68 -25.63
N ALA A 471 23.03 24.38 -25.48
CA ALA A 471 23.85 23.48 -24.68
C ALA A 471 25.23 23.21 -25.31
N GLU A 472 25.31 23.12 -26.64
CA GLU A 472 26.59 22.98 -27.34
C GLU A 472 27.41 24.28 -27.29
N ASP A 473 26.79 25.46 -27.40
CA ASP A 473 27.47 26.73 -27.20
C ASP A 473 28.13 26.79 -25.82
N PHE A 474 27.40 26.36 -24.78
CA PHE A 474 27.93 26.25 -23.42
C PHE A 474 29.11 25.25 -23.34
N ALA A 475 28.98 24.07 -23.96
CA ALA A 475 30.05 23.09 -23.98
C ALA A 475 31.30 23.60 -24.71
N ALA A 476 31.13 24.31 -25.83
CA ALA A 476 32.22 24.93 -26.56
C ALA A 476 32.95 25.98 -25.70
N GLU A 477 32.22 26.83 -24.97
CA GLU A 477 32.80 27.80 -24.03
C GLU A 477 33.59 27.10 -22.90
N ARG A 478 33.05 26.02 -22.34
CA ARG A 478 33.74 25.23 -21.30
C ARG A 478 35.03 24.58 -21.84
N ARG A 479 34.97 23.97 -23.03
CA ARG A 479 36.14 23.36 -23.69
C ARG A 479 37.21 24.40 -24.01
N ALA A 480 36.83 25.56 -24.51
CA ALA A 480 37.75 26.68 -24.79
C ALA A 480 38.43 27.20 -23.51
N ALA A 481 37.73 27.16 -22.38
CA ALA A 481 38.26 27.52 -21.06
C ALA A 481 38.98 26.37 -20.33
N HIS A 482 39.19 25.21 -20.98
CA HIS A 482 39.75 23.99 -20.37
C HIS A 482 39.02 23.51 -19.11
N ARG A 483 37.70 23.71 -19.06
CA ARG A 483 36.83 23.26 -17.96
C ARG A 483 36.05 22.00 -18.39
N PRO A 484 35.73 21.06 -17.46
CA PRO A 484 34.97 19.86 -17.80
C PRO A 484 33.56 20.20 -18.29
N VAL A 485 33.05 19.45 -19.26
CA VAL A 485 31.67 19.56 -19.76
C VAL A 485 30.78 18.58 -18.99
N PRO A 486 29.66 19.02 -18.40
CA PRO A 486 28.70 18.11 -17.76
C PRO A 486 28.15 17.06 -18.72
N THR A 487 27.98 15.83 -18.23
CA THR A 487 27.42 14.69 -19.01
C THR A 487 26.05 14.99 -19.59
N ASP A 488 25.26 15.78 -18.87
CA ASP A 488 23.88 16.13 -19.21
C ASP A 488 23.78 16.98 -20.50
N VAL A 489 24.88 17.58 -20.97
CA VAL A 489 24.90 18.24 -22.29
C VAL A 489 24.70 17.23 -23.42
N GLY A 490 25.31 16.04 -23.32
CA GLY A 490 25.13 14.98 -24.32
C GLY A 490 23.68 14.48 -24.39
N LEU A 491 23.02 14.37 -23.23
CA LEU A 491 21.61 13.99 -23.15
C LEU A 491 20.71 14.92 -23.98
N LEU A 492 20.94 16.23 -23.92
CA LEU A 492 20.16 17.20 -24.69
C LEU A 492 20.36 17.08 -26.21
N GLN A 493 21.57 16.70 -26.64
CA GLN A 493 21.87 16.47 -28.06
C GLN A 493 21.19 15.22 -28.58
N ASP A 494 21.16 14.16 -27.77
CA ASP A 494 20.48 12.92 -28.10
C ASP A 494 18.96 13.14 -28.17
N LEU A 495 18.36 13.88 -27.23
CA LEU A 495 16.92 14.15 -27.25
C LEU A 495 16.48 14.99 -28.47
N ALA A 496 17.28 16.00 -28.85
CA ALA A 496 16.97 16.83 -30.03
C ALA A 496 17.10 16.06 -31.36
N SER A 497 17.99 15.06 -31.44
CA SER A 497 18.14 14.23 -32.64
C SER A 497 16.99 13.22 -32.82
N HIS A 498 16.28 12.85 -31.75
CA HIS A 498 15.11 11.98 -31.81
C HIS A 498 13.82 12.71 -32.22
N THR A 499 13.66 13.97 -31.84
CA THR A 499 12.51 14.81 -32.26
C THR A 499 12.57 15.23 -33.75
N SER A 500 13.70 15.00 -34.43
CA SER A 500 13.95 15.36 -35.83
C SER A 500 13.79 14.20 -36.83
N ARG A 501 13.36 13.02 -36.39
CA ARG A 501 12.99 11.91 -37.30
C ARG A 501 11.46 11.89 -37.48
N PRO A 502 10.96 11.93 -38.73
CA PRO A 502 9.53 11.96 -39.03
C PRO A 502 8.78 10.70 -38.59
#